data_AF-A0A353QGV1-F1
#
_entry.id   AF-A0A353QGV1-F1
#
_cell.length_a   1.000
_cell.length_b   1.000
_cell.length_c   1.000
_cell.angle_alpha   90.00
_cell.angle_beta   90.00
_cell.angle_gamma   90.00
#
_symmetry.space_group_name_H-M   'P 1'
#
loop_
_entity.id
_entity.type
_entity.pdbx_description
1 polymer ?
#
loop_
_entity_poly.entity_id
_entity_poly.type
_entity_poly.pdbx_seq_one_letter_code
_entity_poly.pdbx_strand_id
1 'polypeptide(L)'
;GANATGATNAALIYQSAFAFQTIQIAAYTDPEEAAAFISVCQPLCDPYQIYVVAAEVNHTKWYRIRVGIFNNKTDLNSALDRILPALKTAAAWDGKHFIATATNHFGWLCPSPDGSFLIFSLMNAIYRYNNRDQKLVCLYKPAIYAPENKTNAILSPDGEKVAFLDESGRLRVMSAQGDQLITILNR
;
A
#
# COMPACT_ATOMS: atom_id res chain seq x y z
N GLY A 1 -44.51 -27.32 6.46
CA GLY A 1 -44.42 -25.87 6.15
C GLY A 1 -43.10 -25.36 6.66
N ALA A 2 -42.36 -24.65 5.83
CA ALA A 2 -40.92 -24.39 5.96
C ALA A 2 -40.50 -23.65 7.24
N ASN A 3 -39.36 -24.09 7.81
CA ASN A 3 -38.60 -23.39 8.85
C ASN A 3 -37.96 -22.13 8.25
N ALA A 4 -38.42 -20.96 8.66
CA ALA A 4 -37.73 -19.70 8.43
C ALA A 4 -36.75 -19.47 9.59
N THR A 5 -35.52 -19.92 9.44
CA THR A 5 -34.40 -19.48 10.28
C THR A 5 -34.08 -18.03 9.92
N GLY A 6 -34.51 -17.10 10.77
CA GLY A 6 -34.13 -15.69 10.70
C GLY A 6 -32.62 -15.57 10.79
N ALA A 7 -31.99 -15.23 9.67
CA ALA A 7 -30.60 -14.82 9.64
C ALA A 7 -30.48 -13.56 10.50
N THR A 8 -29.85 -13.68 11.65
CA THR A 8 -29.45 -12.55 12.47
C THR A 8 -28.49 -11.70 11.64
N ASN A 9 -28.92 -10.48 11.29
CA ASN A 9 -28.05 -9.41 10.81
C ASN A 9 -27.02 -9.12 11.89
N ALA A 10 -25.94 -9.89 11.92
CA ALA A 10 -24.73 -9.51 12.63
C ALA A 10 -24.20 -8.29 11.89
N ALA A 11 -24.44 -7.10 12.45
CA ALA A 11 -23.71 -5.91 12.05
C ALA A 11 -22.23 -6.28 12.14
N LEU A 12 -21.56 -6.37 10.99
CA LEU A 12 -20.11 -6.50 10.93
C LEU A 12 -19.53 -5.26 11.61
N ILE A 13 -19.19 -5.39 12.88
CA ILE A 13 -18.38 -4.42 13.59
C ILE A 13 -16.98 -4.55 12.98
N TYR A 14 -16.74 -3.80 11.91
CA TYR A 14 -15.45 -3.73 11.23
C TYR A 14 -14.45 -3.00 12.14
N GLN A 15 -13.85 -3.72 13.09
CA GLN A 15 -12.64 -3.26 13.75
C GLN A 15 -11.49 -3.31 12.73
N SER A 16 -11.27 -2.22 12.04
CA SER A 16 -10.12 -2.03 11.18
C SER A 16 -8.98 -1.44 12.03
N ALA A 17 -7.95 -2.23 12.30
CA ALA A 17 -6.69 -1.73 12.85
C ALA A 17 -5.49 -2.60 12.43
N PHE A 18 -5.42 -3.00 11.16
CA PHE A 18 -4.17 -3.51 10.60
C PHE A 18 -3.31 -2.31 10.18
N ALA A 19 -2.35 -1.91 11.01
CA ALA A 19 -1.42 -0.85 10.68
C ALA A 19 -0.21 -1.43 9.94
N PHE A 20 -0.02 -1.01 8.68
CA PHE A 20 1.21 -1.30 7.96
C PHE A 20 2.21 -0.17 8.14
N GLN A 21 3.46 -0.55 8.26
CA GLN A 21 4.57 0.35 8.47
C GLN A 21 5.54 0.27 7.30
N THR A 22 6.20 1.40 7.05
CA THR A 22 7.22 1.53 6.01
C THR A 22 8.43 2.19 6.62
N ILE A 23 9.61 1.94 6.06
CA ILE A 23 10.84 2.65 6.44
C ILE A 23 10.95 3.88 5.53
N GLN A 24 10.91 5.10 6.06
CA GLN A 24 11.42 6.26 5.30
C GLN A 24 12.93 6.19 5.31
N ILE A 25 13.55 6.30 4.14
CA ILE A 25 15.01 6.42 4.05
C ILE A 25 15.43 7.82 3.59
N ALA A 26 14.56 8.57 2.91
CA ALA A 26 14.82 9.95 2.52
C ALA A 26 13.51 10.70 2.17
N ALA A 27 13.60 12.02 2.05
CA ALA A 27 12.55 12.87 1.50
C ALA A 27 13.19 14.04 0.74
N TYR A 28 12.65 14.34 -0.44
CA TYR A 28 13.14 15.41 -1.32
C TYR A 28 12.01 16.33 -1.73
N THR A 29 12.33 17.57 -2.06
CA THR A 29 11.40 18.50 -2.70
C THR A 29 11.52 18.48 -4.23
N ASP A 30 12.64 17.99 -4.75
CA ASP A 30 12.89 17.78 -6.18
C ASP A 30 12.66 16.31 -6.57
N PRO A 31 11.78 16.01 -7.56
CA PRO A 31 11.58 14.64 -8.02
C PRO A 31 12.79 14.03 -8.74
N GLU A 32 13.65 14.82 -9.39
CA GLU A 32 14.85 14.31 -10.07
C GLU A 32 15.91 13.86 -9.07
N GLU A 33 16.14 14.62 -8.00
CA GLU A 33 17.00 14.21 -6.89
C GLU A 33 16.47 12.94 -6.21
N ALA A 34 15.16 12.84 -6.02
CA ALA A 34 14.54 11.64 -5.48
C ALA A 34 14.80 10.41 -6.39
N ALA A 35 14.65 10.57 -7.71
CA ALA A 35 14.88 9.51 -8.68
C ALA A 35 16.36 9.06 -8.72
N ALA A 36 17.29 10.02 -8.65
CA ALA A 36 18.72 9.73 -8.58
C ALA A 36 19.07 8.92 -7.32
N PHE A 37 18.52 9.29 -6.16
CA PHE A 37 18.72 8.55 -4.91
C PHE A 37 18.16 7.13 -4.96
N ILE A 38 16.97 6.94 -5.53
CA ILE A 38 16.37 5.60 -5.69
C ILE A 38 17.30 4.70 -6.51
N SER A 39 17.87 5.21 -7.59
CA SER A 39 18.76 4.44 -8.46
C SER A 39 19.99 3.90 -7.71
N VAL A 40 20.49 4.66 -6.73
CA VAL A 40 21.60 4.25 -5.85
C VAL A 40 21.15 3.24 -4.79
N CYS A 41 19.99 3.47 -4.17
CA CYS A 41 19.54 2.68 -3.03
C CYS A 41 18.81 1.38 -3.41
N GLN A 42 18.25 1.27 -4.61
CA GLN A 42 17.49 0.12 -5.08
C GLN A 42 18.23 -1.23 -4.88
N PRO A 43 19.49 -1.40 -5.28
CA PRO A 43 20.21 -2.66 -5.04
C PRO A 43 20.53 -2.89 -3.55
N LEU A 44 20.60 -1.83 -2.74
CA LEU A 44 20.94 -1.92 -1.31
C LEU A 44 19.74 -2.30 -0.45
N CYS A 45 18.53 -2.12 -0.98
CA CYS A 45 17.27 -2.41 -0.29
C CYS A 45 16.74 -3.81 -0.59
N ASP A 46 17.38 -4.62 -1.44
CA ASP A 46 16.92 -5.96 -1.78
C ASP A 46 16.75 -6.85 -0.52
N PRO A 47 15.63 -7.57 -0.35
CA PRO A 47 14.53 -7.82 -1.31
C PRO A 47 13.34 -6.85 -1.20
N TYR A 48 13.48 -5.75 -0.47
CA TYR A 48 12.38 -4.84 -0.17
C TYR A 48 12.12 -3.86 -1.33
N GLN A 49 10.86 -3.76 -1.74
CA GLN A 49 10.44 -2.80 -2.75
C GLN A 49 10.55 -1.36 -2.23
N ILE A 50 10.95 -0.44 -3.13
CA ILE A 50 10.97 1.00 -2.88
C ILE A 50 9.71 1.66 -3.45
N TYR A 51 9.17 2.63 -2.73
CA TYR A 51 8.02 3.43 -3.13
C TYR A 51 8.33 4.91 -2.98
N VAL A 52 7.86 5.74 -3.92
CA VAL A 52 7.92 7.20 -3.83
C VAL A 52 6.56 7.73 -3.48
N VAL A 53 6.45 8.31 -2.29
CA VAL A 53 5.19 8.83 -1.76
C VAL A 53 5.20 10.34 -1.85
N ALA A 54 4.33 10.88 -2.71
CA ALA A 54 4.13 12.31 -2.83
C ALA A 54 3.17 12.80 -1.75
N ALA A 55 3.56 13.84 -1.02
CA ALA A 55 2.73 14.50 -0.02
C ALA A 55 3.01 16.01 -0.01
N GLU A 56 1.98 16.83 0.17
CA GLU A 56 2.16 18.26 0.40
C GLU A 56 2.14 18.53 1.91
N VAL A 57 3.15 19.25 2.41
CA VAL A 57 3.24 19.69 3.81
C VAL A 57 3.69 21.14 3.79
N ASN A 58 2.92 22.02 4.44
CA ASN A 58 3.20 23.45 4.50
C ASN A 58 3.48 24.06 3.11
N HIS A 59 2.61 23.77 2.14
CA HIS A 59 2.72 24.22 0.74
C HIS A 59 3.98 23.74 -0.02
N THR A 60 4.72 22.80 0.56
CA THR A 60 5.88 22.18 -0.07
C THR A 60 5.52 20.76 -0.46
N LYS A 61 5.73 20.41 -1.73
CA LYS A 61 5.58 19.04 -2.20
C LYS A 61 6.83 18.25 -1.84
N TRP A 62 6.63 17.11 -1.19
CA TRP A 62 7.66 16.19 -0.75
C TRP A 62 7.52 14.85 -1.44
N TYR A 63 8.64 14.29 -1.87
CA TYR A 63 8.80 12.96 -2.43
C TYR A 63 9.51 12.09 -1.39
N ARG A 64 8.73 11.39 -0.58
CA ARG A 64 9.22 10.54 0.51
C ARG A 64 9.55 9.16 -0.03
N ILE A 65 10.77 8.71 0.18
CA ILE A 65 11.26 7.42 -0.30
C ILE A 65 11.07 6.39 0.79
N ARG A 66 10.20 5.42 0.53
CA ARG A 66 9.77 4.37 1.46
C ARG A 66 10.32 3.01 1.03
N VAL A 67 10.70 2.18 2.00
CA VAL A 67 11.17 0.82 1.77
C VAL A 67 10.30 -0.17 2.52
N GLY A 68 9.87 -1.21 1.81
CA GLY A 68 9.10 -2.33 2.35
C GLY A 68 7.71 -1.95 2.86
N ILE A 69 6.88 -2.96 3.10
CA ILE A 69 5.58 -2.82 3.77
C ILE A 69 5.54 -3.93 4.82
N PHE A 70 5.47 -3.55 6.08
CA PHE A 70 5.60 -4.47 7.22
C PHE A 70 4.32 -4.47 8.04
N ASN A 71 3.83 -5.65 8.41
CA ASN A 71 2.63 -5.83 9.23
C ASN A 71 2.91 -5.72 10.74
N ASN A 72 4.19 -5.67 11.14
CA ASN A 72 4.61 -5.53 12.52
C ASN A 72 5.97 -4.79 12.63
N LYS A 73 6.27 -4.28 13.83
CA LYS A 73 7.51 -3.53 14.10
C LYS A 73 8.77 -4.40 14.08
N THR A 74 8.65 -5.68 14.44
CA THR A 74 9.80 -6.60 14.52
C THR A 74 10.41 -6.85 13.15
N ASP A 75 9.57 -7.14 12.16
CA ASP A 75 10.01 -7.36 10.78
C ASP A 75 10.54 -6.06 10.16
N LEU A 76 9.89 -4.93 10.46
CA LEU A 76 10.37 -3.62 10.03
C LEU A 76 11.77 -3.34 10.58
N ASN A 77 11.99 -3.52 11.88
CA ASN A 77 13.27 -3.26 12.51
C ASN A 77 14.34 -4.22 11.99
N SER A 78 14.01 -5.50 11.80
CA SER A 78 14.92 -6.48 11.21
C SER A 78 15.32 -6.10 9.78
N ALA A 79 14.39 -5.61 8.97
CA ALA A 79 14.67 -5.09 7.64
C ALA A 79 15.53 -3.83 7.68
N LEU A 80 15.23 -2.90 8.59
CA LEU A 80 16.01 -1.67 8.79
C LEU A 80 17.46 -2.00 9.18
N ASP A 81 17.68 -2.89 10.15
CA ASP A 81 19.01 -3.30 10.60
C ASP A 81 19.81 -3.95 9.48
N ARG A 82 19.14 -4.66 8.55
CA ARG A 82 19.77 -5.25 7.38
C ARG A 82 20.21 -4.21 6.35
N ILE A 83 19.38 -3.22 6.02
CA ILE A 83 19.66 -2.28 4.93
C ILE A 83 20.46 -1.05 5.40
N LEU A 84 20.34 -0.66 6.67
CA LEU A 84 20.93 0.56 7.20
C LEU A 84 22.45 0.63 7.06
N PRO A 85 23.24 -0.44 7.30
CA PRO A 85 24.69 -0.40 7.09
C PRO A 85 25.07 -0.10 5.64
N ALA A 86 24.37 -0.72 4.67
CA ALA A 86 24.63 -0.51 3.25
C ALA A 86 24.18 0.88 2.78
N LEU A 87 23.06 1.40 3.29
CA LEU A 87 22.62 2.76 3.00
C LEU A 87 23.60 3.82 3.56
N LYS A 88 24.26 3.55 4.69
CA LYS A 88 25.30 4.42 5.26
C LYS A 88 26.59 4.45 4.43
N THR A 89 26.88 3.40 3.67
CA THR A 89 28.07 3.32 2.80
C THR A 89 27.81 3.82 1.38
N ALA A 90 26.54 3.92 0.96
CA ALA A 90 26.17 4.67 -0.22
C ALA A 90 26.64 6.12 -0.03
N ALA A 91 27.60 6.55 -0.85
CA ALA A 91 28.36 7.79 -0.73
C ALA A 91 27.53 9.10 -0.88
N ALA A 92 26.21 9.06 -0.69
CA ALA A 92 25.27 10.18 -0.77
C ALA A 92 24.63 10.55 0.58
N TRP A 93 25.05 9.99 1.72
CA TRP A 93 24.49 10.35 3.03
C TRP A 93 25.03 11.70 3.53
N ASP A 94 24.49 12.80 3.02
CA ASP A 94 24.85 14.19 3.43
C ASP A 94 24.12 14.67 4.71
N GLY A 95 23.38 13.78 5.38
CA GLY A 95 22.57 14.11 6.55
C GLY A 95 21.19 14.72 6.23
N LYS A 96 20.82 14.95 4.96
CA LYS A 96 19.47 15.37 4.56
C LYS A 96 18.47 14.21 4.52
N HIS A 97 18.94 12.97 4.61
CA HIS A 97 18.13 11.77 4.50
C HIS A 97 17.54 11.38 5.85
N PHE A 98 16.29 11.78 6.07
CA PHE A 98 15.50 11.41 7.25
C PHE A 98 15.17 9.92 7.23
N ILE A 99 15.80 9.17 8.16
CA ILE A 99 15.47 7.76 8.39
C ILE A 99 14.50 7.68 9.57
N ALA A 100 13.27 7.24 9.31
CA ALA A 100 12.30 6.98 10.36
C ALA A 100 11.28 5.93 9.94
N THR A 101 10.69 5.26 10.93
CA THR A 101 9.50 4.45 10.70
C THR A 101 8.31 5.37 10.44
N ALA A 102 7.49 5.09 9.42
CA ALA A 102 6.20 5.76 9.29
C ALA A 102 5.05 4.78 9.25
N THR A 103 4.04 5.14 10.03
CA THR A 103 2.72 4.54 10.02
C THR A 103 1.96 5.06 8.80
N ASN A 104 1.32 4.16 8.06
CA ASN A 104 0.39 4.53 7.01
C ASN A 104 -1.02 4.23 7.47
N HIS A 105 -1.97 5.11 7.14
CA HIS A 105 -3.38 4.82 7.33
C HIS A 105 -3.84 3.90 6.20
N PHE A 106 -4.69 2.93 6.50
CA PHE A 106 -5.32 2.06 5.50
C PHE A 106 -6.61 2.69 4.97
N GLY A 107 -6.97 2.34 3.75
CA GLY A 107 -8.32 2.55 3.22
C GLY A 107 -9.23 1.40 3.61
N TRP A 108 -10.45 1.39 3.08
CA TRP A 108 -11.44 0.34 3.34
C TRP A 108 -10.85 -1.08 3.21
N LEU A 109 -11.20 -1.98 4.13
CA LEU A 109 -10.82 -3.40 4.12
C LEU A 109 -12.03 -4.23 3.71
N CYS A 110 -11.89 -5.07 2.69
CA CYS A 110 -12.99 -5.86 2.13
C CYS A 110 -12.60 -7.34 2.07
N PRO A 111 -13.14 -8.20 2.96
CA PRO A 111 -12.91 -9.64 2.89
C PRO A 111 -13.63 -10.27 1.69
N SER A 112 -13.06 -11.35 1.14
CA SER A 112 -13.73 -12.15 0.12
C SER A 112 -14.96 -12.87 0.70
N PRO A 113 -15.96 -13.21 -0.14
CA PRO A 113 -17.18 -13.88 0.34
C PRO A 113 -16.92 -15.19 1.09
N ASP A 114 -15.88 -15.93 0.67
CA ASP A 114 -15.44 -17.18 1.27
C ASP A 114 -14.42 -16.99 2.42
N GLY A 115 -14.01 -15.74 2.70
CA GLY A 115 -13.00 -15.40 3.69
C GLY A 115 -11.58 -15.88 3.37
N SER A 116 -11.30 -16.40 2.17
CA SER A 116 -9.98 -16.92 1.81
C SER A 116 -8.93 -15.82 1.59
N PHE A 117 -9.36 -14.61 1.28
CA PHE A 117 -8.50 -13.44 1.16
C PHE A 117 -9.22 -12.16 1.59
N LEU A 118 -8.47 -11.07 1.66
CA LEU A 118 -9.01 -9.73 1.79
C LEU A 118 -8.32 -8.80 0.79
N ILE A 119 -9.02 -7.75 0.38
CA ILE A 119 -8.44 -6.64 -0.36
C ILE A 119 -8.44 -5.38 0.50
N PHE A 120 -7.44 -4.53 0.29
CA PHE A 120 -7.36 -3.23 0.95
C PHE A 120 -6.55 -2.25 0.11
N SER A 121 -6.80 -0.96 0.35
CA SER A 121 -6.00 0.13 -0.22
C SER A 121 -4.93 0.59 0.76
N LEU A 122 -3.70 0.75 0.26
CA LEU A 122 -2.57 1.31 0.99
C LEU A 122 -1.70 2.14 0.05
N MET A 123 -1.51 3.40 0.40
CA MET A 123 -0.82 4.41 -0.39
C MET A 123 -1.34 4.54 -1.83
N ASN A 124 -2.67 4.53 -2.00
CA ASN A 124 -3.41 4.42 -3.27
C ASN A 124 -3.23 3.09 -4.03
N ALA A 125 -2.28 2.23 -3.68
CA ALA A 125 -2.21 0.89 -4.24
C ALA A 125 -3.29 -0.01 -3.65
N ILE A 126 -3.69 -1.02 -4.43
CA ILE A 126 -4.63 -2.06 -3.98
C ILE A 126 -3.85 -3.34 -3.80
N TYR A 127 -4.03 -3.95 -2.63
CA TYR A 127 -3.38 -5.21 -2.28
C TYR A 127 -4.42 -6.28 -2.02
N ARG A 128 -4.01 -7.52 -2.30
CA ARG A 128 -4.68 -8.74 -1.87
C ARG A 128 -3.81 -9.44 -0.84
N TYR A 129 -4.40 -9.78 0.29
CA TYR A 129 -3.78 -10.58 1.33
C TYR A 129 -4.48 -11.94 1.41
N ASN A 130 -3.72 -13.00 1.16
CA ASN A 130 -4.24 -14.36 1.25
C ASN A 130 -4.15 -14.85 2.70
N ASN A 131 -5.29 -15.22 3.28
CA ASN A 131 -5.38 -15.60 4.68
C ASN A 131 -4.73 -16.97 4.96
N ARG A 132 -4.55 -17.82 3.94
CA ARG A 132 -4.01 -19.18 4.12
C ARG A 132 -2.49 -19.21 4.16
N ASP A 133 -1.84 -18.59 3.19
CA ASP A 133 -0.38 -18.59 3.04
C ASP A 133 0.27 -17.28 3.52
N GLN A 134 -0.54 -16.34 4.03
CA GLN A 134 -0.12 -15.02 4.52
C GLN A 134 0.60 -14.19 3.44
N LYS A 135 0.37 -14.50 2.15
CA LYS A 135 1.01 -13.82 1.03
C LYS A 135 0.29 -12.52 0.70
N LEU A 136 1.09 -11.44 0.59
CA LEU A 136 0.64 -10.13 0.11
C LEU A 136 0.98 -9.98 -1.39
N VAL A 137 0.01 -9.57 -2.19
CA VAL A 137 0.17 -9.30 -3.62
C VAL A 137 -0.38 -7.91 -3.93
N CYS A 138 0.39 -7.10 -4.66
CA CYS A 138 -0.09 -5.81 -5.18
C CYS A 138 -0.89 -6.06 -6.47
N LEU A 139 -2.20 -5.75 -6.44
CA LEU A 139 -3.10 -5.90 -7.59
C LEU A 139 -3.05 -4.66 -8.50
N TYR A 140 -2.95 -3.48 -7.90
CA TYR A 140 -2.93 -2.20 -8.63
C TYR A 140 -1.81 -1.31 -8.10
N LYS A 141 -0.97 -0.83 -9.01
CA LYS A 141 0.05 0.19 -8.74
C LYS A 141 -0.46 1.54 -9.27
N PRO A 142 -0.63 2.56 -8.40
CA PRO A 142 -1.03 3.89 -8.85
C PRO A 142 0.13 4.56 -9.59
N ALA A 143 -0.18 5.54 -10.45
CA ALA A 143 0.85 6.41 -11.01
C ALA A 143 1.51 7.27 -9.92
N ILE A 144 0.75 7.59 -8.85
CA ILE A 144 1.22 8.39 -7.72
C ILE A 144 0.81 7.72 -6.41
N TYR A 145 1.81 7.26 -5.64
CA TYR A 145 1.59 6.86 -4.26
C TYR A 145 1.45 8.10 -3.37
N ALA A 146 0.47 8.09 -2.49
CA ALA A 146 0.20 9.16 -1.52
C ALA A 146 0.01 8.55 -0.13
N PRO A 147 0.27 9.28 0.97
CA PRO A 147 0.07 8.73 2.31
C PRO A 147 -1.42 8.56 2.64
N GLU A 148 -2.28 9.40 2.05
CA GLU A 148 -3.74 9.29 2.15
C GLU A 148 -4.27 8.32 1.08
N ASN A 149 -5.21 7.46 1.47
CA ASN A 149 -5.86 6.55 0.53
C ASN A 149 -7.11 7.18 -0.08
N LYS A 150 -7.11 7.28 -1.40
CA LYS A 150 -8.27 7.73 -2.17
C LYS A 150 -8.94 6.60 -2.96
N THR A 151 -8.28 5.44 -3.07
CA THR A 151 -8.67 4.44 -4.06
C THR A 151 -9.81 3.50 -3.66
N ASN A 152 -10.18 3.40 -2.36
CA ASN A 152 -11.37 2.69 -1.83
C ASN A 152 -11.87 1.49 -2.68
N ALA A 153 -11.17 0.36 -2.57
CA ALA A 153 -11.52 -0.85 -3.32
C ALA A 153 -12.63 -1.67 -2.65
N ILE A 154 -13.52 -2.25 -3.47
CA ILE A 154 -14.59 -3.17 -3.04
C ILE A 154 -14.62 -4.42 -3.93
N LEU A 155 -14.96 -5.57 -3.34
CA LEU A 155 -15.19 -6.82 -4.08
C LEU A 155 -16.63 -6.89 -4.59
N SER A 156 -16.81 -7.52 -5.75
CA SER A 156 -18.11 -7.99 -6.19
C SER A 156 -18.66 -9.07 -5.25
N PRO A 157 -19.98 -9.28 -5.17
CA PRO A 157 -20.58 -10.29 -4.30
C PRO A 157 -20.12 -11.74 -4.56
N ASP A 158 -19.73 -12.04 -5.80
CA ASP A 158 -19.13 -13.32 -6.21
C ASP A 158 -17.63 -13.42 -5.88
N GLY A 159 -17.00 -12.32 -5.45
CA GLY A 159 -15.58 -12.26 -5.14
C GLY A 159 -14.65 -12.26 -6.36
N GLU A 160 -15.19 -12.21 -7.58
CA GLU A 160 -14.39 -12.35 -8.81
C GLU A 160 -13.79 -11.02 -9.31
N LYS A 161 -14.40 -9.88 -8.95
CA LYS A 161 -14.02 -8.56 -9.45
C LYS A 161 -13.76 -7.57 -8.33
N VAL A 162 -12.92 -6.59 -8.61
CA VAL A 162 -12.63 -5.45 -7.73
C VAL A 162 -13.01 -4.17 -8.46
N ALA A 163 -13.86 -3.35 -7.85
CA ALA A 163 -14.17 -2.00 -8.29
C ALA A 163 -13.51 -0.97 -7.37
N PHE A 164 -12.95 0.09 -7.94
CA PHE A 164 -12.22 1.10 -7.18
C PHE A 164 -12.13 2.43 -7.95
N LEU A 165 -11.83 3.52 -7.25
CA LEU A 165 -11.45 4.78 -7.89
C LEU A 165 -9.93 4.82 -8.01
N ASP A 166 -9.37 5.22 -9.15
CA ASP A 166 -7.92 5.46 -9.22
C ASP A 166 -7.55 6.81 -8.59
N GLU A 167 -6.25 7.10 -8.50
CA GLU A 167 -5.72 8.35 -7.93
C GLU A 167 -6.16 9.61 -8.70
N SER A 168 -6.69 9.46 -9.92
CA SER A 168 -7.29 10.54 -10.72
C SER A 168 -8.81 10.64 -10.55
N GLY A 169 -9.41 9.77 -9.74
CA GLY A 169 -10.84 9.71 -9.47
C GLY A 169 -11.67 8.99 -10.54
N ARG A 170 -11.04 8.20 -11.42
CA ARG A 170 -11.75 7.41 -12.44
C ARG A 170 -12.19 6.07 -11.87
N LEU A 171 -13.39 5.62 -12.23
CA LEU A 171 -13.88 4.31 -11.83
C LEU A 171 -13.19 3.23 -12.68
N ARG A 172 -12.47 2.33 -11.99
CA ARG A 172 -11.79 1.17 -12.55
C ARG A 172 -12.43 -0.12 -12.05
N VAL A 173 -12.36 -1.15 -12.87
CA VAL A 173 -12.69 -2.53 -12.50
C VAL A 173 -11.59 -3.45 -12.99
N MET A 174 -11.24 -4.45 -12.18
CA MET A 174 -10.31 -5.52 -12.53
C MET A 174 -10.80 -6.84 -11.93
N SER A 175 -10.17 -7.96 -12.26
CA SER A 175 -10.42 -9.21 -11.54
C SER A 175 -9.85 -9.15 -10.12
N ALA A 176 -10.31 -10.04 -9.24
CA ALA A 176 -9.77 -10.21 -7.90
C ALA A 176 -8.31 -10.72 -7.87
N GLN A 177 -7.77 -11.16 -9.01
CA GLN A 177 -6.36 -11.50 -9.18
C GLN A 177 -5.52 -10.38 -9.77
N GLY A 178 -6.13 -9.22 -10.07
CA GLY A 178 -5.43 -8.02 -10.55
C GLY A 178 -5.19 -7.99 -12.05
N ASP A 179 -5.78 -8.91 -12.82
CA ASP A 179 -5.77 -8.84 -14.29
C ASP A 179 -7.03 -8.15 -14.83
N GLN A 180 -7.06 -7.92 -16.15
CA GLN A 180 -8.23 -7.35 -16.86
C GLN A 180 -8.67 -5.97 -16.36
N LEU A 181 -7.72 -5.07 -16.06
CA LEU A 181 -8.03 -3.71 -15.64
C LEU A 181 -8.71 -2.91 -16.77
N ILE A 182 -9.93 -2.47 -16.52
CA ILE A 182 -10.74 -1.64 -17.41
C ILE A 182 -11.19 -0.35 -16.73
N THR A 183 -11.41 0.70 -17.52
CA THR A 183 -12.00 1.96 -17.06
C THR A 183 -13.47 1.99 -17.45
N ILE A 184 -14.36 2.21 -16.48
CA ILE A 184 -15.81 2.24 -16.72
C ILE A 184 -16.30 3.67 -16.95
N LEU A 185 -15.77 4.65 -16.22
CA LEU A 185 -16.16 6.06 -16.32
C LEU A 185 -14.91 6.94 -16.35
N ASN A 186 -14.75 7.69 -17.45
CA ASN A 186 -13.90 8.87 -17.48
C ASN A 186 -14.77 10.07 -17.11
N ARG A 187 -14.28 10.93 -16.22
CA ARG A 187 -14.81 12.29 -16.09
C ARG A 187 -14.56 13.06 -17.38
#